data_AF-A0A7W9Q0S3-F1
#
_entry.id   AF-A0A7W9Q0S3-F1
#
_cell.length_a   1.000
_cell.length_b   1.000
_cell.length_c   1.000
_cell.angle_alpha   90.00
_cell.angle_beta   90.00
_cell.angle_gamma   90.00
#
_symmetry.space_group_name_H-M   'P 1'
#
loop_
_entity.id
_entity.type
_entity.pdbx_description
1 polymer ?
#
loop_
_entity_poly.entity_id
_entity_poly.type
_entity_poly.pdbx_seq_one_letter_code
_entity_poly.pdbx_strand_id
1 'polypeptide(L)'
;MGFADQRFNVNLSILFTELPLLERPAAAAAAGFSAVELWWPWIDSPTPEQSELDALKKAIEDAGVRLTGLNFYAGQLPGPDRGALSVPGEESEKFRANIDVAIAFAGSLGCTTFNALYGNRVEGVDPAEQDALALENLVLAARAVGRVGGTVLIEALNRPESPKCPIVSAPKAIEIVDKVNAATGLGNAKFLMDLYHLSMNGEDLPSVIESYAAKTGHVQIADNPGRGAPGTGSLPLEELLDQLSKAGYDGWVGLEYKPGDRPSAEAFDWLPAEARTAR
;
A
#
# COMPACT_ATOMS: atom_id res chain seq x y z
N MET A 1 -14.38 13.60 -15.04
CA MET A 1 -12.94 13.78 -14.83
C MET A 1 -12.31 12.64 -15.62
N GLY A 2 -11.01 12.43 -15.61
CA GLY A 2 -10.43 11.23 -16.21
C GLY A 2 -9.14 10.89 -15.50
N PHE A 3 -8.35 9.97 -16.04
CA PHE A 3 -7.02 9.67 -15.48
C PHE A 3 -6.15 10.93 -15.30
N ALA A 4 -6.30 11.93 -16.15
CA ALA A 4 -5.54 13.18 -16.12
C ALA A 4 -5.76 14.05 -14.87
N ASP A 5 -6.82 13.82 -14.11
CA ASP A 5 -7.14 14.60 -12.90
C ASP A 5 -6.63 13.91 -11.61
N GLN A 6 -6.05 12.71 -11.72
CA GLN A 6 -5.57 11.92 -10.58
C GLN A 6 -4.13 12.23 -10.21
N ARG A 7 -3.78 11.98 -8.95
CA ARG A 7 -2.40 12.06 -8.44
C ARG A 7 -1.84 10.65 -8.34
N PHE A 8 -1.02 10.25 -9.31
CA PHE A 8 -0.44 8.90 -9.32
C PHE A 8 0.89 8.82 -8.58
N ASN A 9 1.11 7.71 -7.87
CA ASN A 9 2.42 7.30 -7.39
C ASN A 9 2.80 5.94 -8.01
N VAL A 10 4.10 5.66 -8.16
CA VAL A 10 4.58 4.36 -8.67
C VAL A 10 5.01 3.47 -7.51
N ASN A 11 4.50 2.24 -7.44
CA ASN A 11 4.97 1.26 -6.47
C ASN A 11 6.27 0.59 -6.95
N LEU A 12 7.40 0.98 -6.38
CA LEU A 12 8.74 0.50 -6.79
C LEU A 12 9.06 -0.91 -6.27
N SER A 13 8.16 -1.54 -5.51
CA SER A 13 8.31 -2.92 -5.05
C SER A 13 7.79 -3.94 -6.06
N ILE A 14 6.92 -3.52 -6.99
CA ILE A 14 6.38 -4.38 -8.06
C ILE A 14 6.75 -3.88 -9.46
N LEU A 15 6.87 -2.56 -9.67
CA LEU A 15 7.37 -1.97 -10.91
C LEU A 15 8.87 -1.64 -10.79
N PHE A 16 9.55 -1.65 -11.94
CA PHE A 16 10.99 -1.47 -12.07
C PHE A 16 11.83 -2.53 -11.33
N THR A 17 11.26 -3.72 -11.10
CA THR A 17 11.93 -4.82 -10.39
C THR A 17 13.04 -5.46 -11.21
N GLU A 18 13.09 -5.20 -12.52
CA GLU A 18 14.22 -5.49 -13.40
C GLU A 18 15.48 -4.67 -13.07
N LEU A 19 15.35 -3.63 -12.23
CA LEU A 19 16.45 -2.78 -11.77
C LEU A 19 16.78 -3.03 -10.28
N PRO A 20 18.04 -2.82 -9.87
CA PRO A 20 18.40 -2.70 -8.46
C PRO A 20 17.56 -1.64 -7.74
N LEU A 21 17.22 -1.87 -6.46
CA LEU A 21 16.33 -1.01 -5.68
C LEU A 21 16.68 0.49 -5.76
N LEU A 22 17.98 0.81 -5.66
CA LEU A 22 18.47 2.20 -5.66
C LEU A 22 18.38 2.90 -7.02
N GLU A 23 18.15 2.17 -8.11
CA GLU A 23 17.98 2.72 -9.46
C GLU A 23 16.50 2.98 -9.80
N ARG A 24 15.56 2.36 -9.09
CA ARG A 24 14.12 2.45 -9.36
C ARG A 24 13.53 3.86 -9.20
N PRO A 25 13.93 4.68 -8.20
CA PRO A 25 13.43 6.05 -8.09
C PRO A 25 13.75 6.89 -9.33
N ALA A 26 14.97 6.78 -9.86
CA ALA A 26 15.37 7.48 -11.08
C ALA A 26 14.63 6.97 -12.31
N ALA A 27 14.34 5.66 -12.39
CA ALA A 27 13.53 5.10 -13.47
C ALA A 27 12.07 5.60 -13.45
N ALA A 28 11.46 5.72 -12.27
CA ALA A 28 10.13 6.30 -12.12
C ALA A 28 10.11 7.79 -12.51
N ALA A 29 11.14 8.55 -12.11
CA ALA A 29 11.32 9.94 -12.53
C ALA A 29 11.44 10.06 -14.07
N ALA A 30 12.26 9.21 -14.69
CA ALA A 30 12.43 9.17 -16.14
C ALA A 30 11.15 8.79 -16.89
N ALA A 31 10.25 8.02 -16.27
CA ALA A 31 8.93 7.71 -16.80
C ALA A 31 7.91 8.86 -16.64
N GLY A 32 8.27 9.95 -15.95
CA GLY A 32 7.48 11.18 -15.79
C GLY A 32 6.78 11.33 -14.44
N PHE A 33 7.02 10.43 -13.48
CA PHE A 33 6.38 10.46 -12.16
C PHE A 33 7.18 11.27 -11.15
N SER A 34 6.48 12.00 -10.29
CA SER A 34 7.05 12.78 -9.18
C SER A 34 6.81 12.14 -7.81
N ALA A 35 6.09 11.01 -7.76
CA ALA A 35 5.72 10.34 -6.53
C ALA A 35 5.86 8.83 -6.64
N VAL A 36 6.28 8.21 -5.55
CA VAL A 36 6.49 6.77 -5.42
C VAL A 36 5.93 6.25 -4.10
N GLU A 37 5.67 4.96 -4.06
CA GLU A 37 5.42 4.19 -2.85
C GLU A 37 6.26 2.91 -2.86
N LEU A 38 6.39 2.28 -1.70
CA LEU A 38 7.25 1.12 -1.53
C LEU A 38 6.70 0.20 -0.44
N TRP A 39 6.90 -1.10 -0.58
CA TRP A 39 6.88 -2.02 0.55
C TRP A 39 8.16 -1.85 1.38
N TRP A 40 8.20 -2.34 2.63
CA TRP A 40 9.48 -2.38 3.36
C TRP A 40 10.48 -3.26 2.60
N PRO A 41 11.60 -2.73 2.08
CA PRO A 41 12.42 -3.48 1.11
C PRO A 41 13.42 -4.44 1.76
N TRP A 42 13.68 -4.29 3.06
CA TRP A 42 14.59 -5.16 3.82
C TRP A 42 13.83 -6.33 4.44
N ILE A 43 13.62 -7.37 3.65
CA ILE A 43 12.82 -8.54 4.04
C ILE A 43 13.44 -9.29 5.23
N ASP A 44 14.77 -9.44 5.25
CA ASP A 44 15.45 -10.21 6.30
C ASP A 44 15.75 -9.38 7.56
N SER A 45 15.58 -8.06 7.50
CA SER A 45 15.89 -7.15 8.60
C SER A 45 14.80 -6.09 8.80
N PRO A 46 13.96 -6.20 9.85
CA PRO A 46 13.00 -5.15 10.19
C PRO A 46 13.69 -3.83 10.58
N THR A 47 14.98 -3.88 10.94
CA THR A 47 15.80 -2.76 11.36
C THR A 47 17.17 -2.84 10.65
N PRO A 48 17.22 -2.50 9.35
CA PRO A 48 18.45 -2.57 8.55
C PRO A 48 19.50 -1.58 9.07
N GLU A 49 20.73 -1.71 8.57
CA GLU A 49 21.81 -0.79 8.93
C GLU A 49 21.48 0.63 8.45
N GLN A 50 21.90 1.64 9.21
CA GLN A 50 21.63 3.05 8.89
C GLN A 50 22.15 3.42 7.49
N SER A 51 23.28 2.84 7.06
CA SER A 51 23.84 3.08 5.73
C SER A 51 22.93 2.62 4.59
N GLU A 52 22.11 1.59 4.81
CA GLU A 52 21.15 1.13 3.80
C GLU A 52 19.96 2.08 3.70
N LEU A 53 19.44 2.53 4.85
CA LEU A 53 18.41 3.57 4.93
C LEU A 53 18.89 4.84 4.22
N ASP A 54 20.11 5.29 4.52
CA ASP A 54 20.70 6.50 3.93
C ASP A 54 20.89 6.36 2.41
N ALA A 55 21.28 5.19 1.93
CA ALA A 55 21.44 4.93 0.50
C ALA A 55 20.10 5.02 -0.25
N LEU A 56 19.04 4.41 0.28
CA LEU A 56 17.71 4.50 -0.33
C LEU A 56 17.14 5.92 -0.26
N LYS A 57 17.30 6.59 0.89
CA LYS A 57 16.91 7.99 1.05
C LYS A 57 17.58 8.87 -0.02
N LYS A 58 18.90 8.74 -0.18
CA LYS A 58 19.66 9.49 -1.17
C LYS A 58 19.19 9.20 -2.59
N ALA A 59 18.91 7.94 -2.94
CA ALA A 59 18.40 7.59 -4.26
C ALA A 59 17.05 8.26 -4.58
N ILE A 60 16.15 8.34 -3.60
CA ILE A 60 14.85 9.00 -3.72
C ILE A 60 15.04 10.53 -3.88
N GLU A 61 15.89 11.14 -3.06
CA GLU A 61 16.19 12.58 -3.12
C GLU A 61 16.88 12.98 -4.44
N ASP A 62 17.91 12.22 -4.87
CA ASP A 62 18.65 12.47 -6.11
C ASP A 62 17.75 12.34 -7.36
N ALA A 63 16.77 11.42 -7.33
CA ALA A 63 15.79 11.26 -8.39
C ALA A 63 14.73 12.38 -8.41
N GLY A 64 14.60 13.15 -7.33
CA GLY A 64 13.61 14.22 -7.21
C GLY A 64 12.16 13.72 -7.08
N VAL A 65 11.97 12.47 -6.65
CA VAL A 65 10.63 11.89 -6.43
C VAL A 65 10.27 11.91 -4.94
N ARG A 66 8.98 12.03 -4.65
CA ARG A 66 8.45 12.01 -3.28
C ARG A 66 8.03 10.60 -2.88
N LEU A 67 8.48 10.12 -1.73
CA LEU A 67 7.86 8.95 -1.09
C LEU A 67 6.51 9.37 -0.48
N THR A 68 5.44 8.68 -0.88
CA THR A 68 4.05 9.02 -0.48
C THR A 68 3.36 7.95 0.35
N GLY A 69 3.88 6.72 0.30
CA GLY A 69 3.41 5.59 1.09
C GLY A 69 4.55 4.59 1.32
N LEU A 70 4.58 3.97 2.49
CA LEU A 70 5.53 2.93 2.84
C LEU A 70 4.83 1.81 3.64
N ASN A 71 4.98 0.55 3.25
CA ASN A 71 4.54 -0.53 4.15
C ASN A 71 5.46 -0.60 5.37
N PHE A 72 4.89 -0.93 6.52
CA PHE A 72 5.68 -1.53 7.59
C PHE A 72 6.21 -2.91 7.16
N TYR A 73 7.16 -3.44 7.93
CA TYR A 73 7.60 -4.83 7.82
C TYR A 73 6.40 -5.79 7.76
N ALA A 74 6.41 -6.68 6.78
CA ALA A 74 5.28 -7.54 6.45
C ALA A 74 5.68 -8.97 6.05
N GLY A 75 6.92 -9.38 6.38
CA GLY A 75 7.52 -10.63 5.91
C GLY A 75 7.94 -10.55 4.44
N GLN A 76 8.05 -11.72 3.80
CA GLN A 76 8.50 -11.86 2.42
C GLN A 76 7.44 -11.43 1.40
N LEU A 77 7.64 -10.25 0.80
CA LEU A 77 6.84 -9.71 -0.29
C LEU A 77 7.71 -9.33 -1.50
N PRO A 78 7.36 -9.75 -2.73
CA PRO A 78 6.28 -10.66 -3.06
C PRO A 78 6.65 -12.09 -2.59
N GLY A 79 5.68 -12.84 -2.07
CA GLY A 79 5.99 -14.15 -1.48
C GLY A 79 4.76 -14.85 -0.89
N PRO A 80 4.94 -15.89 -0.05
CA PRO A 80 3.83 -16.53 0.66
C PRO A 80 3.24 -15.65 1.77
N ASP A 81 4.03 -14.70 2.26
CA ASP A 81 3.62 -13.84 3.37
C ASP A 81 2.64 -12.77 2.91
N ARG A 82 1.80 -12.33 3.84
CA ARG A 82 0.71 -11.36 3.60
C ARG A 82 0.58 -10.41 4.78
N GLY A 83 1.69 -10.10 5.43
CA GLY A 83 1.76 -9.32 6.65
C GLY A 83 2.27 -10.09 7.86
N ALA A 84 2.61 -9.32 8.90
CA ALA A 84 3.21 -9.82 10.13
C ALA A 84 2.36 -9.50 11.38
N LEU A 85 1.35 -8.63 11.27
CA LEU A 85 0.58 -8.12 12.41
C LEU A 85 -0.10 -9.22 13.24
N SER A 86 -0.69 -10.21 12.59
CA SER A 86 -1.49 -11.26 13.23
C SER A 86 -0.71 -12.55 13.46
N VAL A 87 0.58 -12.60 13.07
CA VAL A 87 1.40 -13.81 13.14
C VAL A 87 2.11 -13.85 14.50
N PRO A 88 1.77 -14.80 15.41
CA PRO A 88 2.37 -14.85 16.74
C PRO A 88 3.87 -15.13 16.71
N GLY A 89 4.56 -14.67 17.75
CA GLY A 89 6.00 -14.88 17.92
C GLY A 89 6.85 -13.91 17.09
N GLU A 90 7.92 -14.43 16.50
CA GLU A 90 9.01 -13.67 15.90
C GLU A 90 8.55 -12.65 14.86
N GLU A 91 7.58 -13.00 13.99
CA GLU A 91 7.13 -12.09 12.93
C GLU A 91 6.42 -10.84 13.48
N SER A 92 5.57 -11.00 14.49
CA SER A 92 4.96 -9.85 15.19
C SER A 92 6.02 -9.03 15.94
N GLU A 93 7.06 -9.65 16.49
CA GLU A 93 8.16 -8.93 17.15
C GLU A 93 8.98 -8.10 16.14
N LYS A 94 9.27 -8.65 14.96
CA LYS A 94 9.92 -7.93 13.85
C LYS A 94 9.08 -6.74 13.40
N PHE A 95 7.76 -6.90 13.26
CA PHE A 95 6.87 -5.79 12.98
C PHE A 95 7.00 -4.68 14.04
N ARG A 96 6.90 -5.02 15.34
CA ARG A 96 7.01 -4.05 16.43
C ARG A 96 8.34 -3.31 16.43
N ALA A 97 9.45 -4.03 16.19
CA ALA A 97 10.78 -3.44 16.09
C ALA A 97 10.92 -2.48 14.88
N ASN A 98 10.21 -2.75 13.79
CA ASN A 98 10.21 -1.92 12.59
C ASN A 98 9.48 -0.58 12.75
N ILE A 99 8.46 -0.48 13.62
CA ILE A 99 7.55 0.68 13.68
C ILE A 99 8.31 2.02 13.71
N ASP A 100 9.18 2.22 14.70
CA ASP A 100 9.87 3.50 14.86
C ASP A 100 10.93 3.74 13.76
N VAL A 101 11.55 2.67 13.24
CA VAL A 101 12.53 2.76 12.14
C VAL A 101 11.86 3.18 10.84
N ALA A 102 10.73 2.54 10.49
CA ALA A 102 9.96 2.89 9.31
C ALA A 102 9.41 4.32 9.39
N ILE A 103 8.90 4.73 10.56
CA ILE A 103 8.40 6.09 10.78
C ILE A 103 9.53 7.11 10.64
N ALA A 104 10.70 6.87 11.24
CA ALA A 104 11.84 7.77 11.14
C ALA A 104 12.36 7.90 9.70
N PHE A 105 12.50 6.76 9.00
CA PHE A 105 12.95 6.73 7.60
C PHE A 105 11.99 7.48 6.68
N ALA A 106 10.70 7.11 6.69
CA ALA A 106 9.67 7.74 5.87
C ALA A 106 9.51 9.23 6.21
N GLY A 107 9.54 9.58 7.49
CA GLY A 107 9.47 10.96 7.97
C GLY A 107 10.64 11.82 7.45
N SER A 108 11.84 11.23 7.31
CA SER A 108 13.00 11.92 6.73
C SER A 108 12.84 12.29 5.25
N LEU A 109 11.85 11.68 4.57
CA LEU A 109 11.45 11.93 3.19
C LEU A 109 10.09 12.67 3.08
N GLY A 110 9.53 13.11 4.22
CA GLY A 110 8.21 13.78 4.26
C GLY A 110 7.02 12.86 3.97
N CYS A 111 7.21 11.54 4.12
CA CYS A 111 6.15 10.54 4.03
C CYS A 111 5.57 10.25 5.42
N THR A 112 4.25 10.28 5.54
CA THR A 112 3.53 10.07 6.80
C THR A 112 2.39 9.05 6.67
N THR A 113 2.39 8.25 5.59
CA THR A 113 1.34 7.28 5.30
C THR A 113 1.94 5.89 5.26
N PHE A 114 1.39 4.98 6.07
CA PHE A 114 1.96 3.65 6.25
C PHE A 114 0.92 2.55 6.10
N ASN A 115 1.17 1.54 5.26
CA ASN A 115 0.31 0.36 5.19
C ASN A 115 0.79 -0.72 6.16
N ALA A 116 -0.15 -1.34 6.87
CA ALA A 116 0.12 -2.38 7.87
C ALA A 116 -0.62 -3.66 7.48
N LEU A 117 0.09 -4.59 6.83
CA LEU A 117 -0.48 -5.83 6.33
C LEU A 117 -0.78 -6.83 7.45
N TYR A 118 -1.99 -7.39 7.43
CA TYR A 118 -2.55 -8.15 8.55
C TYR A 118 -1.85 -9.48 8.84
N GLY A 119 -1.45 -10.22 7.83
CA GLY A 119 -0.86 -11.56 7.97
C GLY A 119 -1.84 -12.70 7.75
N ASN A 120 -1.26 -13.87 7.44
CA ASN A 120 -2.01 -15.09 7.16
C ASN A 120 -2.51 -15.75 8.45
N ARG A 121 -3.60 -16.51 8.35
CA ARG A 121 -3.99 -17.47 9.38
C ARG A 121 -2.91 -18.55 9.56
N VAL A 122 -2.54 -18.80 10.81
CA VAL A 122 -1.54 -19.80 11.20
C VAL A 122 -2.26 -21.06 11.67
N GLU A 123 -1.84 -22.22 11.15
CA GLU A 123 -2.41 -23.51 11.54
C GLU A 123 -2.19 -23.79 13.03
N GLY A 124 -3.25 -24.24 13.72
CA GLY A 124 -3.19 -24.57 15.15
C GLY A 124 -3.29 -23.37 16.10
N VAL A 125 -3.35 -22.13 15.60
CA VAL A 125 -3.59 -20.92 16.40
C VAL A 125 -5.06 -20.53 16.31
N ASP A 126 -5.66 -20.11 17.44
CA ASP A 126 -7.03 -19.60 17.45
C ASP A 126 -7.13 -18.31 16.59
N PRO A 127 -8.02 -18.24 15.58
CA PRO A 127 -8.26 -17.02 14.82
C PRO A 127 -8.55 -15.79 15.68
N ALA A 128 -9.23 -15.95 16.82
CA ALA A 128 -9.53 -14.85 17.72
C ALA A 128 -8.27 -14.31 18.43
N GLU A 129 -7.31 -15.17 18.75
CA GLU A 129 -6.02 -14.78 19.31
C GLU A 129 -5.20 -13.98 18.28
N GLN A 130 -5.16 -14.45 17.03
CA GLN A 130 -4.51 -13.72 15.94
C GLN A 130 -5.17 -12.36 15.69
N ASP A 131 -6.51 -12.27 15.75
CA ASP A 131 -7.23 -11.01 15.57
C ASP A 131 -6.98 -10.02 16.71
N ALA A 132 -6.87 -10.52 17.95
CA ALA A 132 -6.51 -9.69 19.10
C ALA A 132 -5.07 -9.16 18.99
N LEU A 133 -4.12 -10.01 18.60
CA LEU A 133 -2.73 -9.63 18.39
C LEU A 133 -2.60 -8.57 17.26
N ALA A 134 -3.32 -8.76 16.16
CA ALA A 134 -3.32 -7.80 15.06
C ALA A 134 -3.85 -6.43 15.50
N LEU A 135 -4.94 -6.41 16.28
CA LEU A 135 -5.49 -5.17 16.82
C LEU A 135 -4.49 -4.48 17.78
N GLU A 136 -3.81 -5.23 18.65
CA GLU A 136 -2.77 -4.68 19.53
C GLU A 136 -1.65 -4.01 18.70
N ASN A 137 -1.15 -4.71 17.68
CA ASN A 137 -0.09 -4.21 16.80
C ASN A 137 -0.53 -2.99 15.98
N LEU A 138 -1.75 -2.98 15.45
CA LEU A 138 -2.32 -1.82 14.75
C LEU A 138 -2.49 -0.62 15.68
N VAL A 139 -2.91 -0.83 16.93
CA VAL A 139 -3.02 0.24 17.94
C VAL A 139 -1.64 0.83 18.27
N LEU A 140 -0.61 0.00 18.39
CA LEU A 140 0.77 0.46 18.59
C LEU A 140 1.25 1.31 17.40
N ALA A 141 1.05 0.83 16.18
CA ALA A 141 1.42 1.54 14.96
C ALA A 141 0.64 2.86 14.81
N ALA A 142 -0.68 2.84 15.02
CA ALA A 142 -1.51 4.04 14.92
C ALA A 142 -1.11 5.12 15.94
N ARG A 143 -0.78 4.73 17.18
CA ARG A 143 -0.25 5.67 18.18
C ARG A 143 1.12 6.22 17.77
N ALA A 144 1.99 5.38 17.24
CA ALA A 144 3.33 5.80 16.81
C ALA A 144 3.27 6.77 15.63
N VAL A 145 2.53 6.41 14.59
CA VAL A 145 2.27 7.24 13.41
C VAL A 145 1.53 8.53 13.78
N GLY A 146 0.63 8.48 14.77
CA GLY A 146 -0.05 9.67 15.29
C GLY A 146 0.89 10.73 15.86
N ARG A 147 2.05 10.33 16.42
CA ARG A 147 3.07 11.28 16.92
C ARG A 147 3.67 12.16 15.82
N VAL A 148 3.65 11.68 14.59
CA VAL A 148 4.14 12.42 13.41
C VAL A 148 3.00 12.96 12.55
N GLY A 149 1.76 12.95 13.07
CA GLY A 149 0.58 13.43 12.34
C GLY A 149 0.23 12.59 11.11
N GLY A 150 0.63 11.32 11.08
CA GLY A 150 0.43 10.44 9.93
C GLY A 150 -0.80 9.55 9.99
N THR A 151 -0.91 8.67 9.00
CA THR A 151 -2.01 7.74 8.78
C THR A 151 -1.51 6.29 8.72
N VAL A 152 -2.21 5.38 9.40
CA VAL A 152 -2.07 3.93 9.21
C VAL A 152 -3.17 3.43 8.28
N LEU A 153 -2.80 2.72 7.23
CA LEU A 153 -3.69 2.13 6.26
C LEU A 153 -3.92 0.66 6.59
N ILE A 154 -5.16 0.22 6.40
CA ILE A 154 -5.59 -1.17 6.51
C ILE A 154 -6.13 -1.60 5.15
N GLU A 155 -5.57 -2.67 4.61
CA GLU A 155 -5.84 -3.17 3.28
C GLU A 155 -6.54 -4.54 3.33
N ALA A 156 -7.53 -4.74 2.46
CA ALA A 156 -8.09 -6.06 2.19
C ALA A 156 -7.40 -6.67 0.97
N LEU A 157 -6.96 -7.93 1.08
CA LEU A 157 -6.34 -8.65 -0.03
C LEU A 157 -7.38 -9.51 -0.77
N ASN A 158 -6.96 -10.23 -1.82
CA ASN A 158 -7.84 -11.16 -2.52
C ASN A 158 -7.64 -12.62 -2.09
N ARG A 159 -8.73 -13.37 -1.96
CA ARG A 159 -8.71 -14.79 -1.61
C ARG A 159 -7.98 -15.66 -2.64
N PRO A 160 -8.10 -15.43 -3.97
CA PRO A 160 -7.37 -16.23 -4.96
C PRO A 160 -5.85 -16.25 -4.79
N GLU A 161 -5.22 -15.10 -4.53
CA GLU A 161 -3.77 -14.95 -4.38
C GLU A 161 -3.31 -14.98 -2.90
N SER A 162 -4.24 -14.83 -1.96
CA SER A 162 -3.99 -14.79 -0.51
C SER A 162 -5.01 -15.66 0.24
N PRO A 163 -5.05 -16.98 -0.01
CA PRO A 163 -6.12 -17.85 0.48
C PRO A 163 -6.19 -17.97 2.00
N LYS A 164 -5.09 -17.68 2.70
CA LYS A 164 -4.99 -17.69 4.16
C LYS A 164 -5.20 -16.32 4.81
N CYS A 165 -5.32 -15.24 4.04
CA CYS A 165 -5.57 -13.91 4.57
C CYS A 165 -7.01 -13.79 5.08
N PRO A 166 -7.25 -13.28 6.31
CA PRO A 166 -8.59 -13.14 6.86
C PRO A 166 -9.31 -11.84 6.46
N ILE A 167 -8.58 -10.83 5.98
CA ILE A 167 -9.17 -9.57 5.50
C ILE A 167 -9.22 -9.62 3.97
N VAL A 168 -10.39 -9.96 3.44
CA VAL A 168 -10.61 -10.09 1.99
C VAL A 168 -11.89 -9.40 1.51
N SER A 169 -12.33 -8.37 2.23
CA SER A 169 -13.49 -7.57 1.85
C SER A 169 -13.38 -6.14 2.40
N ALA A 170 -13.95 -5.17 1.70
CA ALA A 170 -13.95 -3.78 2.17
C ALA A 170 -14.66 -3.62 3.53
N PRO A 171 -15.84 -4.22 3.79
CA PRO A 171 -16.48 -4.14 5.10
C PRO A 171 -15.59 -4.67 6.24
N LYS A 172 -14.78 -5.72 5.99
CA LYS A 172 -13.89 -6.26 7.03
C LYS A 172 -12.71 -5.34 7.32
N ALA A 173 -12.12 -4.73 6.29
CA ALA A 173 -11.09 -3.72 6.48
C ALA A 173 -11.63 -2.51 7.26
N ILE A 174 -12.84 -2.05 6.93
CA ILE A 174 -13.51 -0.94 7.61
C ILE A 174 -13.83 -1.27 9.08
N GLU A 175 -14.28 -2.49 9.39
CA GLU A 175 -14.47 -2.96 10.77
C GLU A 175 -13.18 -2.80 11.59
N ILE A 176 -12.04 -3.12 11.00
CA ILE A 176 -10.73 -3.04 11.67
C ILE A 176 -10.28 -1.58 11.80
N VAL A 177 -10.45 -0.75 10.76
CA VAL A 177 -10.25 0.71 10.82
C VAL A 177 -11.02 1.31 12.00
N ASP A 178 -12.31 0.99 12.11
CA ASP A 178 -13.18 1.52 13.17
C ASP A 178 -12.74 1.03 14.55
N LYS A 179 -12.32 -0.24 14.69
CA LYS A 179 -11.78 -0.79 15.94
C LYS A 179 -10.50 -0.10 16.39
N VAL A 180 -9.56 0.14 15.47
CA VAL A 180 -8.30 0.85 15.77
C VAL A 180 -8.58 2.28 16.19
N ASN A 181 -9.45 2.97 15.46
CA ASN A 181 -9.84 4.34 15.78
C ASN A 181 -10.58 4.43 17.12
N ALA A 182 -11.45 3.48 17.44
CA ALA A 182 -12.12 3.40 18.74
C ALA A 182 -11.13 3.15 19.90
N ALA A 183 -10.14 2.27 19.70
CA ALA A 183 -9.14 1.93 20.72
C ALA A 183 -8.10 3.03 20.95
N THR A 184 -7.83 3.86 19.94
CA THR A 184 -6.82 4.92 20.02
C THR A 184 -7.41 6.31 20.29
N GLY A 185 -8.62 6.57 19.82
CA GLY A 185 -9.23 7.91 19.81
C GLY A 185 -8.58 8.88 18.82
N LEU A 186 -7.69 8.41 17.93
CA LEU A 186 -6.87 9.27 17.06
C LEU A 186 -7.51 9.55 15.70
N GLY A 187 -8.40 8.67 15.21
CA GLY A 187 -9.02 8.82 13.89
C GLY A 187 -8.05 8.70 12.72
N ASN A 188 -6.83 8.21 12.95
CA ASN A 188 -5.74 8.15 11.98
C ASN A 188 -5.52 6.75 11.37
N ALA A 189 -6.39 5.80 11.65
CA ALA A 189 -6.52 4.59 10.84
C ALA A 189 -7.49 4.86 9.66
N LYS A 190 -7.10 4.46 8.46
CA LYS A 190 -7.87 4.64 7.22
C LYS A 190 -7.84 3.39 6.35
N PHE A 191 -8.79 3.28 5.44
CA PHE A 191 -8.88 2.18 4.49
C PHE A 191 -7.90 2.40 3.32
N LEU A 192 -7.16 1.35 2.94
CA LEU A 192 -6.50 1.25 1.65
C LEU A 192 -7.45 0.52 0.69
N MET A 193 -8.02 1.26 -0.24
CA MET A 193 -8.93 0.71 -1.25
C MET A 193 -8.14 0.27 -2.49
N ASP A 194 -7.58 -0.94 -2.45
CA ASP A 194 -7.00 -1.56 -3.65
C ASP A 194 -8.13 -2.15 -4.52
N LEU A 195 -8.39 -1.53 -5.68
CA LEU A 195 -9.49 -1.91 -6.57
C LEU A 195 -9.29 -3.31 -7.19
N TYR A 196 -8.04 -3.73 -7.37
CA TYR A 196 -7.72 -5.04 -7.91
C TYR A 196 -8.11 -6.14 -6.92
N HIS A 197 -7.70 -6.01 -5.66
CA HIS A 197 -7.99 -6.99 -4.62
C HIS A 197 -9.50 -7.17 -4.40
N LEU A 198 -10.24 -6.05 -4.32
CA LEU A 198 -11.69 -6.09 -4.14
C LEU A 198 -12.40 -6.69 -5.36
N SER A 199 -11.95 -6.38 -6.58
CA SER A 199 -12.52 -6.97 -7.80
C SER A 199 -12.32 -8.48 -7.90
N MET A 200 -11.15 -8.98 -7.46
CA MET A 200 -10.83 -10.41 -7.45
C MET A 200 -11.68 -11.20 -6.45
N ASN A 201 -12.27 -10.52 -5.46
CA ASN A 201 -13.24 -11.11 -4.54
C ASN A 201 -14.69 -10.94 -5.01
N GLY A 202 -14.92 -10.33 -6.17
CA GLY A 202 -16.24 -10.08 -6.74
C GLY A 202 -17.03 -8.98 -6.02
N GLU A 203 -16.36 -8.03 -5.37
CA GLU A 203 -17.05 -6.91 -4.75
C GLU A 203 -17.63 -5.94 -5.80
N ASP A 204 -18.76 -5.33 -5.46
CA ASP A 204 -19.37 -4.24 -6.22
C ASP A 204 -18.59 -2.93 -5.96
N LEU A 205 -17.58 -2.67 -6.78
CA LEU A 205 -16.66 -1.53 -6.60
C LEU A 205 -17.38 -0.18 -6.57
N PRO A 206 -18.36 0.13 -7.45
CA PRO A 206 -19.16 1.34 -7.31
C PRO A 206 -19.81 1.51 -5.94
N SER A 207 -20.44 0.46 -5.40
CA SER A 207 -21.06 0.49 -4.07
C SER A 207 -20.04 0.62 -2.94
N VAL A 208 -18.86 -0.01 -3.08
CA VAL A 208 -17.74 0.13 -2.14
C VAL A 208 -17.22 1.57 -2.12
N ILE A 209 -17.04 2.19 -3.28
CA ILE A 209 -16.59 3.59 -3.40
C ILE A 209 -17.60 4.52 -2.74
N GLU A 210 -18.90 4.39 -3.08
CA GLU A 210 -19.97 5.21 -2.50
C GLU A 210 -20.00 5.08 -0.96
N SER A 211 -19.81 3.86 -0.44
CA SER A 211 -19.90 3.59 0.99
C SER A 211 -18.67 4.05 1.78
N TYR A 212 -17.47 3.96 1.18
CA TYR A 212 -16.22 4.00 1.94
C TYR A 212 -15.20 5.06 1.51
N ALA A 213 -15.42 5.81 0.42
CA ALA A 213 -14.48 6.85 -0.02
C ALA A 213 -14.07 7.83 1.09
N ALA A 214 -15.01 8.25 1.96
CA ALA A 214 -14.72 9.16 3.08
C ALA A 214 -13.82 8.56 4.18
N LYS A 215 -13.70 7.22 4.24
CA LYS A 215 -12.81 6.49 5.14
C LYS A 215 -11.52 6.04 4.47
N THR A 216 -11.40 6.20 3.15
CA THR A 216 -10.23 5.83 2.36
C THR A 216 -9.11 6.86 2.54
N GLY A 217 -7.92 6.38 2.87
CA GLY A 217 -6.70 7.20 2.98
C GLY A 217 -5.75 7.02 1.80
N HIS A 218 -5.91 5.93 1.05
CA HIS A 218 -5.11 5.60 -0.13
C HIS A 218 -5.86 4.65 -1.07
N VAL A 219 -5.61 4.74 -2.36
CA VAL A 219 -6.18 3.87 -3.40
C VAL A 219 -5.04 3.24 -4.15
N GLN A 220 -5.14 1.95 -4.47
CA GLN A 220 -4.24 1.27 -5.40
C GLN A 220 -5.04 0.70 -6.58
N ILE A 221 -4.40 0.63 -7.74
CA ILE A 221 -5.00 0.08 -8.96
C ILE A 221 -4.10 -0.95 -9.63
N ALA A 222 -4.75 -1.98 -10.14
CA ALA A 222 -4.28 -2.87 -11.19
C ALA A 222 -5.50 -3.37 -11.96
N ASP A 223 -5.32 -3.74 -13.23
CA ASP A 223 -6.42 -4.28 -14.03
C ASP A 223 -6.68 -5.75 -13.69
N ASN A 224 -7.93 -6.19 -13.86
CA ASN A 224 -8.38 -7.55 -13.61
C ASN A 224 -9.16 -8.06 -14.84
N PRO A 225 -8.84 -9.26 -15.37
CA PRO A 225 -7.81 -10.22 -14.94
C PRO A 225 -6.37 -9.79 -15.24
N GLY A 226 -5.42 -10.40 -14.52
CA GLY A 226 -3.98 -10.34 -14.82
C GLY A 226 -3.12 -9.49 -13.87
N ARG A 227 -3.72 -8.60 -13.07
CA ARG A 227 -2.99 -7.60 -12.25
C ARG A 227 -2.04 -6.75 -13.10
N GLY A 228 -2.47 -6.46 -14.34
CA GLY A 228 -1.68 -5.70 -15.31
C GLY A 228 -1.98 -4.21 -15.26
N ALA A 229 -1.35 -3.46 -16.16
CA ALA A 229 -1.64 -2.04 -16.32
C ALA A 229 -3.10 -1.80 -16.76
N PRO A 230 -3.70 -0.65 -16.44
CA PRO A 230 -5.01 -0.25 -16.97
C PRO A 230 -5.14 -0.48 -18.49
N GLY A 231 -6.22 -1.15 -18.90
CA GLY A 231 -6.51 -1.51 -20.29
C GLY A 231 -6.02 -2.90 -20.71
N THR A 232 -5.35 -3.63 -19.82
CA THR A 232 -4.92 -5.03 -20.09
C THR A 232 -5.93 -6.08 -19.62
N GLY A 233 -6.90 -5.68 -18.80
CA GLY A 233 -8.00 -6.48 -18.31
C GLY A 233 -9.35 -5.90 -18.72
N SER A 234 -10.30 -5.92 -17.78
CA SER A 234 -11.70 -5.57 -18.02
C SER A 234 -12.29 -4.60 -17.00
N LEU A 235 -11.52 -4.18 -16.00
CA LEU A 235 -12.03 -3.24 -15.01
C LEU A 235 -12.20 -1.85 -15.65
N PRO A 236 -13.35 -1.18 -15.43
CA PRO A 236 -13.57 0.19 -15.89
C PRO A 236 -12.85 1.18 -14.96
N LEU A 237 -11.52 1.08 -14.84
CA LEU A 237 -10.72 1.82 -13.86
C LEU A 237 -10.87 3.33 -14.00
N GLU A 238 -10.98 3.86 -15.22
CA GLU A 238 -11.20 5.30 -15.42
C GLU A 238 -12.53 5.75 -14.79
N GLU A 239 -13.62 5.00 -15.01
CA GLU A 239 -14.94 5.30 -14.43
C GLU A 239 -14.93 5.20 -12.89
N LEU A 240 -14.22 4.21 -12.34
CA LEU A 240 -14.09 4.01 -10.90
C LEU A 240 -13.30 5.13 -10.23
N LEU A 241 -12.20 5.59 -10.83
CA LEU A 241 -11.43 6.74 -10.33
C LEU A 241 -12.23 8.04 -10.46
N ASP A 242 -13.05 8.18 -11.50
CA ASP A 242 -14.00 9.27 -11.64
C ASP A 242 -15.04 9.29 -10.53
N GLN A 243 -15.53 8.12 -10.13
CA GLN A 243 -16.46 7.97 -9.03
C GLN A 243 -15.81 8.30 -7.68
N LEU A 244 -14.57 7.84 -7.45
CA LEU A 244 -13.79 8.20 -6.27
C LEU A 244 -13.62 9.71 -6.14
N SER A 245 -13.28 10.38 -7.24
CA SER A 245 -13.14 11.85 -7.28
C SER A 245 -14.46 12.56 -6.95
N LYS A 246 -15.57 12.10 -7.53
CA LYS A 246 -16.93 12.62 -7.24
C LYS A 246 -17.35 12.36 -5.78
N ALA A 247 -16.89 11.26 -5.20
CA ALA A 247 -17.09 10.93 -3.79
C ALA A 247 -16.15 11.71 -2.84
N GLY A 248 -15.29 12.59 -3.38
CA GLY A 248 -14.43 13.49 -2.61
C GLY A 248 -13.05 12.94 -2.27
N TYR A 249 -12.62 11.84 -2.89
CA TYR A 249 -11.25 11.35 -2.74
C TYR A 249 -10.27 12.24 -3.52
N ASP A 250 -9.26 12.78 -2.83
CA ASP A 250 -8.22 13.66 -3.37
C ASP A 250 -6.78 13.18 -3.07
N GLY A 251 -6.66 11.95 -2.58
CA GLY A 251 -5.41 11.29 -2.23
C GLY A 251 -4.64 10.74 -3.43
N TRP A 252 -3.59 9.96 -3.15
CA TRP A 252 -2.77 9.32 -4.17
C TRP A 252 -3.44 8.05 -4.73
N VAL A 253 -3.20 7.77 -6.00
CA VAL A 253 -3.57 6.50 -6.64
C VAL A 253 -2.28 5.73 -6.94
N GLY A 254 -2.05 4.65 -6.20
CA GLY A 254 -0.86 3.83 -6.37
C GLY A 254 -0.95 2.88 -7.54
N LEU A 255 0.07 2.93 -8.40
CA LEU A 255 0.23 2.02 -9.53
C LEU A 255 0.90 0.74 -9.01
N GLU A 256 0.10 -0.23 -8.57
CA GLU A 256 0.57 -1.50 -8.00
C GLU A 256 0.20 -2.71 -8.89
N TYR A 257 0.67 -2.67 -10.14
CA TYR A 257 0.46 -3.71 -11.12
C TYR A 257 1.78 -4.29 -11.65
N LYS A 258 1.67 -5.46 -12.29
CA LYS A 258 2.78 -6.10 -12.99
C LYS A 258 2.93 -5.48 -14.38
N PRO A 259 4.17 -5.21 -14.85
CA PRO A 259 4.40 -4.67 -16.19
C PRO A 259 4.16 -5.72 -17.30
N GLY A 260 3.94 -6.98 -16.94
CA GLY A 260 3.86 -8.10 -17.87
C GLY A 260 5.25 -8.49 -18.38
N ASP A 261 5.34 -8.91 -19.64
CA ASP A 261 6.61 -9.27 -20.30
C ASP A 261 7.35 -8.04 -20.87
N ARG A 262 6.78 -6.83 -20.72
CA ARG A 262 7.36 -5.58 -21.20
C ARG A 262 8.19 -4.89 -20.11
N PRO A 263 9.17 -4.04 -20.47
CA PRO A 263 9.86 -3.19 -19.50
C PRO A 263 8.86 -2.35 -18.70
N SER A 264 9.14 -2.11 -17.42
CA SER A 264 8.24 -1.35 -16.54
C SER A 264 7.94 0.06 -17.06
N ALA A 265 8.89 0.68 -17.77
CA ALA A 265 8.71 2.00 -18.38
C ALA A 265 7.57 2.07 -19.43
N GLU A 266 7.25 0.95 -20.08
CA GLU A 266 6.17 0.85 -21.09
C GLU A 266 4.82 0.51 -20.46
N ALA A 267 4.78 0.18 -19.17
CA ALA A 267 3.55 -0.16 -18.48
C ALA A 267 2.66 1.07 -18.20
N PHE A 268 3.07 2.26 -18.64
CA PHE A 268 2.37 3.54 -18.45
C PHE A 268 1.79 4.11 -19.75
N ASP A 269 1.82 3.38 -20.87
CA ASP A 269 1.34 3.86 -22.19
C ASP A 269 -0.13 4.33 -22.18
N TRP A 270 -0.93 3.80 -21.24
CA TRP A 270 -2.32 4.19 -21.01
C TRP A 270 -2.47 5.62 -20.42
N LEU A 271 -1.40 6.16 -19.82
CA LEU A 271 -1.39 7.46 -19.15
C LEU A 271 -0.49 8.45 -19.90
N PRO A 272 -1.02 9.56 -20.43
CA PRO A 272 -0.22 10.60 -21.07
C PRO A 272 0.85 11.16 -20.14
N ALA A 273 2.02 11.52 -20.68
CA ALA A 273 3.16 11.98 -19.87
C ALA A 273 2.81 13.21 -18.99
N GLU A 274 1.99 14.11 -19.51
CA GLU A 274 1.53 15.32 -18.81
C GLU A 274 0.67 15.01 -17.57
N ALA A 275 0.06 13.82 -17.53
CA ALA A 275 -0.74 13.34 -16.41
C ALA A 275 0.07 12.52 -15.38
N ARG A 276 1.32 12.17 -15.68
CA ARG A 276 2.20 11.40 -14.77
C ARG A 276 2.87 12.29 -13.73
N THR A 277 3.11 13.55 -14.07
CA THR A 277 3.64 14.53 -13.12
C THR A 277 2.49 15.04 -12.27
N ALA A 278 2.43 14.61 -11.01
CA ALA A 278 1.41 15.08 -10.09
C ALA A 278 1.55 16.59 -9.87
N ARG A 279 0.43 17.31 -9.98
CA ARG A 279 0.32 18.74 -9.67
C ARG A 279 0.35 19.00 -8.16
#